data_AF-A0A2R6EBH4-F1
#
_entry.id   AF-A0A2R6EBH4-F1
#
_cell.length_a   1.000
_cell.length_b   1.000
_cell.length_c   1.000
_cell.angle_alpha   90.00
_cell.angle_beta   90.00
_cell.angle_gamma   90.00
#
_symmetry.space_group_name_H-M   'P 1'
#
loop_
_entity.id
_entity.type
_entity.pdbx_description
1 polymer ?
#
loop_
_entity_poly.entity_id
_entity_poly.type
_entity_poly.pdbx_seq_one_letter_code
_entity_poly.pdbx_strand_id
1 'polypeptide(L)'
;VQAAESRGFAVVTTSGDVDVKLAVDATAAAVEDRLDIVAIASRDTDFKPVLEAAAERSLGTVAIAPGEHGRSDALRNAAQDDITLE
;
A
#
# COMPACT_ATOMS: atom_id res chain seq x y z
N VAL A 1 -18.69 -0.83 0.74
CA VAL A 1 -18.44 -1.86 1.78
C VAL A 1 -18.75 -3.24 1.26
N GLN A 2 -20.02 -3.59 0.99
CA GLN A 2 -20.41 -4.94 0.54
C GLN A 2 -19.65 -5.47 -0.68
N ALA A 3 -19.35 -4.62 -1.67
CA ALA A 3 -18.60 -5.03 -2.85
C ALA A 3 -17.19 -5.53 -2.51
N ALA A 4 -16.47 -4.84 -1.60
CA ALA A 4 -15.13 -5.23 -1.18
C ALA A 4 -15.15 -6.50 -0.34
N GLU A 5 -16.07 -6.58 0.63
CA GLU A 5 -16.23 -7.77 1.49
C GLU A 5 -16.58 -9.01 0.67
N SER A 6 -17.47 -8.88 -0.32
CA SER A 6 -17.85 -9.98 -1.22
C SER A 6 -16.70 -10.50 -2.09
N ARG A 7 -15.61 -9.73 -2.21
CA ARG A 7 -14.40 -10.09 -2.94
C ARG A 7 -13.27 -10.55 -2.01
N GLY A 8 -13.55 -10.73 -0.72
CA GLY A 8 -12.58 -11.21 0.27
C GLY A 8 -11.68 -10.12 0.86
N PHE A 9 -11.96 -8.83 0.59
CA PHE A 9 -11.22 -7.74 1.22
C PHE A 9 -11.75 -7.46 2.62
N ALA A 10 -10.84 -7.32 3.58
CA ALA A 10 -11.18 -6.76 4.88
C ALA A 10 -11.47 -5.26 4.72
N VAL A 11 -12.68 -4.82 5.08
CA VAL A 11 -13.03 -3.41 5.10
C VAL A 11 -12.83 -2.86 6.50
N VAL A 12 -11.83 -2.00 6.65
CA VAL A 12 -11.52 -1.35 7.92
C VAL A 12 -12.14 0.04 7.95
N THR A 13 -12.96 0.33 8.97
CA THR A 13 -13.45 1.69 9.24
C THR A 13 -12.67 2.26 10.42
N THR A 14 -12.19 3.49 10.27
CA THR A 14 -11.50 4.23 11.34
C THR A 14 -12.13 5.61 11.49
N SER A 15 -12.15 6.13 12.72
CA SER A 15 -12.54 7.51 13.00
C SER A 15 -11.37 8.49 12.90
N GLY A 16 -10.14 7.98 12.74
CA GLY A 16 -8.92 8.76 12.59
C GLY A 16 -8.51 8.93 11.13
N ASP A 17 -7.29 9.44 10.94
CA ASP A 17 -6.67 9.54 9.64
C ASP A 17 -6.50 8.14 9.01
N VAL A 18 -7.00 8.00 7.78
CA VAL A 18 -7.00 6.72 7.06
C VAL A 18 -5.58 6.34 6.64
N ASP A 19 -4.76 7.32 6.26
CA ASP A 19 -3.40 7.08 5.80
C ASP A 19 -2.51 6.62 6.96
N VAL A 20 -2.67 7.21 8.14
CA VAL A 20 -2.00 6.74 9.37
C VAL A 20 -2.39 5.31 9.70
N LYS A 21 -3.70 5.00 9.71
CA LYS A 21 -4.18 3.63 10.04
C LYS A 21 -3.65 2.61 9.04
N LEU A 22 -3.73 2.91 7.74
CA LEU A 22 -3.24 2.04 6.69
C LEU A 22 -1.72 1.84 6.76
N ALA A 23 -0.95 2.92 6.98
CA ALA A 23 0.50 2.84 7.06
C ALA A 23 0.96 2.00 8.25
N VAL A 24 0.32 2.16 9.42
CA VAL A 24 0.61 1.36 10.62
C VAL A 24 0.27 -0.11 10.39
N ASP A 25 -0.91 -0.41 9.85
CA ASP A 25 -1.34 -1.80 9.62
C ASP A 25 -0.47 -2.49 8.57
N ALA A 26 -0.12 -1.80 7.47
CA ALA A 26 0.76 -2.33 6.43
C ALA A 26 2.17 -2.57 6.95
N THR A 27 2.72 -1.64 7.74
CA THR A 27 4.05 -1.80 8.36
C THR A 27 4.04 -2.97 9.35
N ALA A 28 3.01 -3.09 10.19
CA ALA A 28 2.86 -4.20 11.11
C ALA A 28 2.81 -5.55 10.36
N ALA A 29 2.05 -5.63 9.28
CA ALA A 29 1.98 -6.84 8.47
C ALA A 29 3.32 -7.18 7.79
N ALA A 30 4.06 -6.16 7.32
CA ALA A 30 5.37 -6.33 6.71
C ALA A 30 6.45 -6.82 7.69
N VAL A 31 6.32 -6.53 9.00
CA VAL A 31 7.30 -6.97 10.01
C VAL A 31 7.01 -8.33 10.63
N GLU A 32 5.84 -8.90 10.39
CA GLU A 32 5.45 -10.19 10.97
C GLU A 32 5.99 -11.41 10.18
N ASP A 33 6.79 -11.20 9.12
CA ASP A 33 7.34 -12.23 8.22
C ASP A 33 6.28 -13.18 7.62
N ARG A 34 5.06 -12.67 7.42
CA ARG A 34 3.92 -13.43 6.86
C ARG A 34 3.61 -13.09 5.41
N LEU A 35 4.37 -12.16 4.82
CA LEU A 35 4.13 -11.62 3.49
C LEU A 35 5.38 -11.77 2.63
N ASP A 36 5.18 -12.15 1.38
CA ASP A 36 6.23 -12.10 0.36
C ASP A 36 6.22 -10.76 -0.38
N ILE A 37 5.06 -10.12 -0.50
CA ILE A 37 4.84 -8.89 -1.27
C ILE A 37 3.90 -7.94 -0.51
N VAL A 38 4.22 -6.65 -0.52
CA VAL A 38 3.34 -5.55 -0.07
C VAL A 38 2.97 -4.69 -1.27
N ALA A 39 1.67 -4.55 -1.54
CA ALA A 39 1.16 -3.67 -2.59
C ALA A 39 0.32 -2.54 -1.96
N ILE A 40 0.64 -1.29 -2.31
CA ILE A 40 -0.09 -0.10 -1.83
C ILE A 40 -0.80 0.56 -3.02
N ALA A 41 -2.13 0.55 -2.99
CA ALA A 41 -2.96 1.24 -3.95
C ALA A 41 -3.30 2.65 -3.47
N SER A 42 -2.42 3.60 -3.77
CA SER A 42 -2.59 5.00 -3.37
C SER A 42 -1.86 5.95 -4.31
N ARG A 43 -2.21 7.23 -4.24
CA ARG A 43 -1.46 8.35 -4.84
C ARG A 43 -0.63 9.10 -3.81
N ASP A 44 -0.76 8.75 -2.53
CA ASP A 44 -0.13 9.50 -1.46
C ASP A 44 1.34 9.13 -1.29
N THR A 45 2.21 10.14 -1.31
CA THR A 45 3.66 9.99 -1.09
C THR A 45 3.99 9.51 0.32
N ASP A 46 3.10 9.71 1.28
CA ASP A 46 3.36 9.42 2.69
C ASP A 46 3.42 7.91 2.98
N PHE A 47 3.04 7.07 2.02
CA PHE A 47 3.26 5.62 2.09
C PHE A 47 4.67 5.16 1.70
N LYS A 48 5.54 6.07 1.22
CA LYS A 48 6.91 5.73 0.85
C LYS A 48 7.68 4.99 1.97
N PRO A 49 7.64 5.43 3.25
CA PRO A 49 8.31 4.72 4.34
C PRO A 49 7.82 3.28 4.55
N VAL A 50 6.56 2.97 4.21
CA VAL A 50 6.01 1.61 4.30
C VAL A 50 6.70 0.70 3.29
N LEU A 51 6.83 1.17 2.04
CA LEU A 51 7.51 0.41 0.99
C LEU A 51 9.00 0.24 1.30
N GLU A 52 9.67 1.30 1.76
CA GLU A 52 11.08 1.23 2.16
C GLU A 52 11.29 0.21 3.30
N ALA A 53 10.44 0.24 4.33
CA ALA A 53 10.51 -0.72 5.44
C ALA A 53 10.26 -2.17 4.97
N ALA A 54 9.31 -2.40 4.06
CA ALA A 54 9.07 -3.73 3.50
C ALA A 54 10.27 -4.21 2.65
N ALA A 55 10.82 -3.33 1.81
CA ALA A 55 11.98 -3.60 0.97
C ALA A 55 13.25 -3.96 1.79
N GLU A 56 13.50 -3.24 2.89
CA GLU A 56 14.61 -3.54 3.81
C GLU A 56 14.54 -4.96 4.40
N ARG A 57 13.34 -5.53 4.46
CA ARG A 57 13.07 -6.89 4.93
C ARG A 57 13.01 -7.91 3.79
N SER A 58 13.41 -7.53 2.58
CA SER A 58 13.41 -8.37 1.37
C SER A 58 12.02 -8.77 0.87
N LEU A 59 10.96 -8.07 1.28
CA LEU A 59 9.64 -8.23 0.67
C LEU A 59 9.63 -7.53 -0.69
N GLY A 60 8.91 -8.11 -1.67
CA GLY A 60 8.59 -7.40 -2.89
C GLY A 60 7.64 -6.24 -2.60
N THR A 61 7.80 -5.10 -3.27
CA THR A 61 6.93 -3.95 -3.09
C THR A 61 6.37 -3.44 -4.40
N VAL A 62 5.08 -3.11 -4.40
CA VAL A 62 4.35 -2.64 -5.59
C VAL A 62 3.57 -1.37 -5.26
N ALA A 63 3.77 -0.31 -6.05
CA ALA A 63 2.92 0.88 -6.02
C ALA A 63 1.82 0.76 -7.08
N ILE A 64 0.55 0.83 -6.67
CA ILE A 64 -0.60 0.80 -7.58
C ILE A 64 -1.22 2.19 -7.65
N ALA A 65 -1.05 2.87 -8.78
CA ALA A 65 -1.71 4.13 -9.05
C ALA A 65 -3.14 3.89 -9.57
N PRO A 66 -4.18 4.51 -8.99
CA PRO A 66 -5.57 4.33 -9.41
C PRO A 66 -5.91 5.00 -10.75
N GLY A 67 -4.93 5.60 -11.42
CA GLY A 67 -5.07 6.29 -12.70
C GLY A 67 -3.79 7.03 -13.08
N GLU A 68 -3.61 7.38 -14.36
CA GLU A 68 -2.46 8.15 -14.82
C GLU A 68 -2.40 9.55 -14.22
N HIS A 69 -3.58 10.17 -14.03
CA HIS A 69 -3.69 11.52 -13.52
C HIS A 69 -3.51 11.56 -11.99
N GLY A 70 -2.43 12.20 -11.55
CA GLY A 70 -2.11 12.38 -10.14
C GLY A 70 -1.42 11.18 -9.50
N ARG A 71 -0.88 10.24 -10.28
CA ARG A 71 0.02 9.22 -9.74
C ARG A 71 1.27 9.86 -9.13
N SER A 72 1.75 9.29 -8.04
CA SER A 72 2.92 9.81 -7.34
C SER A 72 4.21 9.18 -7.87
N ASP A 73 5.06 10.01 -8.48
CA ASP A 73 6.40 9.59 -8.92
C ASP A 73 7.26 9.14 -7.73
N ALA A 74 7.16 9.81 -6.59
CA ALA A 74 7.97 9.47 -5.42
C ALA A 74 7.54 8.15 -4.79
N LEU A 75 6.24 7.84 -4.75
CA LEU A 75 5.75 6.55 -4.29
C LEU A 75 6.15 5.43 -5.26
N ARG A 76 6.01 5.68 -6.58
CA ARG A 76 6.45 4.75 -7.62
C ARG A 76 7.93 4.41 -7.51
N ASN A 77 8.78 5.44 -7.37
CA ASN A 77 10.22 5.27 -7.27
C ASN A 77 10.66 4.58 -5.96
N ALA A 78 9.79 4.51 -4.95
CA ALA A 78 10.05 3.79 -3.70
C ALA A 78 9.67 2.30 -3.77
N ALA A 79 8.86 1.91 -4.76
CA ALA A 79 8.48 0.52 -4.99
C ALA A 79 9.50 -0.19 -5.90
N GLN A 80 9.58 -1.53 -5.83
CA GLN A 80 10.34 -2.30 -6.82
C GLN A 80 9.58 -2.47 -8.14
N ASP A 81 8.25 -2.46 -8.09
CA ASP A 81 7.38 -2.54 -9.26
C ASP A 81 6.21 -1.56 -9.14
N ASP A 82 5.57 -1.25 -10.26
CA ASP A 82 4.42 -0.34 -10.29
C ASP A 82 3.37 -0.71 -11.33
N ILE A 83 2.11 -0.43 -10.97
CA ILE A 83 0.95 -0.64 -11.84
C ILE A 83 0.15 0.65 -11.87
N THR A 84 -0.23 1.10 -13.06
CA THR A 84 -1.22 2.16 -13.23
C THR A 84 -2.50 1.55 -13.77
N LEU A 85 -3.62 1.77 -13.08
CA LEU A 85 -4.95 1.33 -13.53
C LEU A 85 -5.49 2.27 -14.62
N GLU A 86 -6.25 1.70 -15.57
CA GLU A 86 -6.95 2.44 -16.64
C GLU A 86 -8.35 2.90 -16.23
#